data_AF-A0A2M4AZG3-F1
#
_entry.id   AF-A0A2M4AZG3-F1
#
_cell.length_a   1.000
_cell.length_b   1.000
_cell.length_c   1.000
_cell.angle_alpha   90.00
_cell.angle_beta   90.00
_cell.angle_gamma   90.00
#
_symmetry.space_group_name_H-M   'P 1'
#
loop_
_entity.id
_entity.type
_entity.pdbx_description
1 polymer ?
#
loop_
_entity_poly.entity_id
_entity_poly.type
_entity_poly.pdbx_seq_one_letter_code
_entity_poly.pdbx_strand_id
1 'polypeptide(L)'
;MEDVQTLNHLFKERRYLQEMEKTLHSMIEKINQQLNQRMVEELDLKSRDAQVTVGVSPSKDPVEPEPAACSSDINKQQLDLTVNNKPCFNLLWEEEDDEED
;
A
#
# COMPACT_ATOMS: atom_id res chain seq x y z
N MET A 1 -60.63 -21.26 -1.76
CA MET A 1 -60.29 -20.36 -2.91
C MET A 1 -59.27 -19.30 -2.48
N GLU A 2 -59.33 -18.82 -1.24
CA GLU A 2 -58.35 -17.90 -0.63
C GLU A 2 -56.93 -18.48 -0.55
N ASP A 3 -56.77 -19.76 -0.21
CA ASP A 3 -55.43 -20.40 -0.08
C ASP A 3 -54.59 -20.37 -1.37
N VAL A 4 -55.25 -20.46 -2.53
CA VAL A 4 -54.57 -20.42 -3.84
C VAL A 4 -54.08 -19.01 -4.15
N GLN A 5 -54.81 -17.98 -3.73
CA GLN A 5 -54.41 -16.58 -3.91
C GLN A 5 -53.25 -16.23 -2.98
N THR A 6 -53.29 -16.68 -1.73
CA THR A 6 -52.19 -16.54 -0.75
C THR A 6 -50.93 -17.23 -1.25
N LEU A 7 -51.04 -18.47 -1.75
CA LEU A 7 -49.91 -19.21 -2.29
C LEU A 7 -49.29 -18.50 -3.51
N ASN A 8 -50.11 -17.96 -4.41
CA ASN A 8 -49.62 -17.20 -5.57
C ASN A 8 -48.89 -15.92 -5.16
N HIS A 9 -49.40 -15.22 -4.14
CA HIS A 9 -48.73 -14.05 -3.56
C HIS A 9 -47.35 -14.42 -3.02
N LEU A 10 -47.26 -15.47 -2.21
CA LEU A 10 -45.99 -15.93 -1.63
C LEU A 10 -44.96 -16.33 -2.71
N PHE A 11 -45.39 -16.95 -3.81
CA PHE A 11 -44.48 -17.25 -4.92
C PHE A 11 -43.95 -16.00 -5.63
N LYS A 12 -44.79 -14.98 -5.82
CA LYS A 12 -44.37 -13.70 -6.40
C LYS A 12 -43.40 -12.97 -5.49
N GLU A 13 -43.72 -12.90 -4.21
CA GLU A 13 -42.86 -12.29 -3.20
C GLU A 13 -41.51 -13.00 -3.11
N ARG A 14 -41.49 -14.33 -3.07
CA ARG A 14 -40.25 -15.11 -3.11
C ARG A 14 -39.40 -14.81 -4.35
N ARG A 15 -40.01 -14.74 -5.53
CA ARG A 15 -39.27 -14.40 -6.76
C ARG A 15 -38.69 -12.98 -6.69
N TYR A 16 -39.47 -12.02 -6.22
CA TYR A 16 -39.02 -10.65 -6.03
C TYR A 16 -37.82 -10.57 -5.05
N LEU A 17 -37.91 -11.25 -3.91
CA LEU A 17 -36.83 -11.31 -2.94
C LEU A 17 -35.55 -11.93 -3.54
N GLN A 18 -35.67 -12.99 -4.33
CA GLN A 18 -34.52 -13.60 -5.01
C GLN A 18 -33.87 -12.68 -6.06
N GLU A 19 -34.66 -11.89 -6.78
CA GLU A 19 -34.13 -10.90 -7.72
C GLU A 19 -33.45 -9.73 -6.99
N MET A 20 -34.03 -9.29 -5.89
CA MET A 20 -33.44 -8.26 -5.03
C MET A 20 -32.13 -8.73 -4.40
N GLU A 21 -32.07 -9.97 -3.91
CA GLU A 21 -30.85 -10.59 -3.37
C GLU A 21 -29.72 -10.63 -4.41
N LYS A 22 -30.03 -11.02 -5.66
CA LYS A 22 -29.04 -10.99 -6.75
C LYS A 22 -28.54 -9.57 -7.04
N THR A 23 -29.45 -8.60 -7.01
CA THR A 23 -29.11 -7.19 -7.22
C THR A 23 -28.18 -6.70 -6.12
N LEU A 24 -28.47 -7.01 -4.86
CA LEU A 24 -27.64 -6.66 -3.71
C LEU A 24 -26.25 -7.30 -3.81
N HIS A 25 -26.17 -8.59 -4.15
CA HIS A 25 -24.88 -9.27 -4.36
C HIS A 25 -24.05 -8.57 -5.46
N SER A 26 -24.68 -8.21 -6.59
CA SER A 26 -23.99 -7.49 -7.66
C SER A 26 -23.51 -6.10 -7.22
N MET A 27 -24.28 -5.39 -6.39
CA MET A 27 -23.87 -4.10 -5.83
C MET A 27 -22.66 -4.25 -4.91
N ILE A 28 -22.68 -5.25 -4.02
CA ILE A 28 -21.56 -5.54 -3.10
C ILE A 28 -20.30 -5.86 -3.90
N GLU A 29 -20.40 -6.68 -4.93
CA GLU A 29 -19.27 -7.04 -5.78
C GLU A 29 -18.65 -5.82 -6.48
N LYS A 30 -19.49 -4.92 -7.03
CA LYS A 30 -19.03 -3.66 -7.64
C LYS A 30 -18.34 -2.75 -6.63
N ILE A 31 -18.89 -2.65 -5.41
CA ILE A 31 -18.28 -1.85 -4.34
C ILE A 31 -16.89 -2.41 -3.99
N ASN A 32 -16.77 -3.73 -3.85
CA ASN A 32 -15.49 -4.38 -3.54
C ASN A 32 -14.46 -4.15 -4.66
N GLN A 33 -14.87 -4.26 -5.93
CA GLN A 33 -13.99 -3.95 -7.06
C GLN A 33 -13.51 -2.50 -7.03
N GLN A 34 -14.40 -1.54 -6.75
CA GLN A 34 -14.04 -0.12 -6.66
C GLN A 34 -13.11 0.18 -5.47
N LEU A 35 -13.34 -0.46 -4.31
CA LEU A 35 -12.47 -0.33 -3.14
C LEU A 35 -11.06 -0.84 -3.43
N ASN A 36 -10.94 -2.04 -3.99
CA ASN A 36 -9.65 -2.62 -4.35
C ASN A 36 -8.91 -1.74 -5.37
N GLN A 37 -9.63 -1.23 -6.38
CA GLN A 37 -9.05 -0.32 -7.38
C GLN A 37 -8.51 0.96 -6.73
N ARG A 38 -9.30 1.61 -5.86
CA ARG A 38 -8.85 2.82 -5.15
C ARG A 38 -7.66 2.57 -4.23
N MET A 39 -7.62 1.41 -3.58
CA MET A 39 -6.51 1.04 -2.70
C MET A 39 -5.20 0.92 -3.50
N VAL A 40 -5.25 0.30 -4.68
CA VAL A 40 -4.09 0.22 -5.59
C VAL A 40 -3.67 1.62 -6.06
N GLU A 41 -4.62 2.46 -6.47
CA GLU A 41 -4.35 3.84 -6.90
C GLU A 41 -3.71 4.68 -5.77
N GLU A 42 -4.18 4.54 -4.53
CA GLU A 42 -3.62 5.25 -3.38
C GLU A 42 -2.19 4.76 -3.04
N LEU A 43 -1.94 3.46 -3.14
CA LEU A 43 -0.60 2.90 -2.94
C LEU A 43 0.39 3.39 -4.01
N ASP A 44 -0.02 3.45 -5.28
CA ASP A 44 0.82 3.98 -6.36
C ASP A 44 1.14 5.46 -6.14
N LEU A 45 0.14 6.28 -5.79
CA LEU A 45 0.33 7.69 -5.48
C LEU A 45 1.29 7.88 -4.30
N LYS A 46 1.10 7.16 -3.18
CA LYS A 46 2.00 7.23 -2.03
C LYS A 46 3.42 6.77 -2.38
N SER A 47 3.57 5.74 -3.22
CA SER A 47 4.89 5.28 -3.68
C SER A 47 5.59 6.37 -4.50
N ARG A 48 4.86 7.03 -5.40
CA ARG A 48 5.39 8.15 -6.20
C ARG A 48 5.76 9.34 -5.32
N ASP A 49 4.91 9.71 -4.37
CA ASP A 49 5.18 10.81 -3.45
C ASP A 49 6.43 10.52 -2.60
N ALA A 50 6.60 9.28 -2.13
CA ALA A 50 7.82 8.86 -1.43
C ALA A 50 9.07 8.97 -2.33
N GLN A 51 9.00 8.55 -3.60
CA GLN A 51 10.12 8.69 -4.55
C GLN A 51 10.47 10.15 -4.85
N VAL A 52 9.47 11.02 -4.97
CA VAL A 52 9.66 12.47 -5.21
C VAL A 52 10.27 13.15 -3.98
N THR A 53 9.85 12.76 -2.77
CA THR A 53 10.35 13.34 -1.51
C THR A 53 11.81 12.92 -1.22
N VAL A 54 12.25 11.76 -1.72
CA VAL A 54 13.64 11.28 -1.61
C VAL A 54 14.57 11.95 -2.66
N GLY A 55 14.04 12.78 -3.58
CA GLY A 55 14.87 13.65 -4.41
C GLY A 55 15.79 12.91 -5.39
N VAL A 56 15.38 11.77 -5.93
CA VAL A 56 16.13 11.12 -7.02
C VAL A 56 15.68 11.73 -8.35
N SER A 57 16.21 12.91 -8.66
CA SER A 57 16.29 13.38 -10.04
C SER A 57 17.28 12.47 -10.78
N PRO A 58 16.87 11.76 -11.86
CA PRO A 58 17.85 11.14 -12.74
C PRO A 58 18.58 12.27 -13.46
N SER A 59 19.75 12.64 -12.93
CA SER A 59 20.62 13.62 -13.56
C SER A 59 20.92 13.17 -14.99
N LYS A 60 20.50 13.97 -15.96
CA LYS A 60 20.67 13.72 -17.41
C LYS A 60 21.87 14.45 -17.99
N ASP A 61 22.71 15.05 -17.15
CA ASP A 61 23.90 15.74 -17.62
C ASP A 61 25.10 14.78 -17.59
N PRO A 62 25.76 14.53 -18.73
CA PRO A 62 27.07 13.89 -18.72
C PRO A 62 28.02 14.91 -18.10
N VAL A 63 28.27 14.78 -16.80
CA VAL A 63 29.36 15.48 -16.13
C VAL A 63 30.65 14.91 -16.70
N GLU A 64 31.26 15.66 -17.61
CA GLU A 64 32.62 15.42 -18.05
C GLU A 64 33.53 15.46 -16.81
N PRO A 65 34.22 14.36 -16.46
CA PRO A 65 35.05 14.36 -15.26
C PRO A 65 36.32 15.13 -15.58
N GLU A 66 36.42 16.37 -15.10
CA GLU A 66 37.73 16.97 -14.89
C GLU A 66 38.55 16.04 -13.99
N PRO A 67 39.83 15.77 -14.30
CA PRO A 67 40.67 14.92 -13.46
C PRO A 67 40.99 15.69 -12.18
N ALA A 68 40.09 15.60 -11.19
CA ALA A 68 40.35 16.01 -9.84
C ALA A 68 41.60 15.25 -9.36
N ALA A 69 42.61 16.01 -8.91
CA ALA A 69 43.81 15.46 -8.32
C ALA A 69 43.41 14.39 -7.28
N CYS A 70 43.71 13.13 -7.57
CA CYS A 70 43.43 12.00 -6.68
C CYS A 70 44.11 12.24 -5.33
N SER A 71 43.40 12.81 -4.37
CA SER A 71 43.75 12.68 -2.97
C SER A 71 43.41 11.26 -2.56
N SER A 72 44.44 10.45 -2.34
CA SER A 72 44.36 9.02 -1.98
C SER A 72 43.71 8.74 -0.61
N ASP A 73 42.94 9.70 -0.07
CA ASP A 73 42.49 9.76 1.32
C ASP A 73 40.96 9.82 1.47
N ILE A 74 40.20 9.91 0.37
CA ILE A 74 38.72 9.91 0.41
C ILE A 74 38.17 8.66 1.11
N ASN A 75 38.82 7.50 0.95
CA ASN A 75 38.39 6.23 1.55
C ASN A 75 39.01 5.93 2.93
N LYS A 76 39.71 6.88 3.55
CA LYS A 76 40.33 6.69 4.88
C LYS A 76 39.63 7.46 6.00
N GLN A 77 38.47 8.04 5.72
CA GLN A 77 37.71 8.78 6.71
C GLN A 77 37.07 7.81 7.71
N GLN A 78 37.28 8.04 9.01
CA GLN A 78 36.61 7.29 10.06
C GLN A 78 35.14 7.74 10.11
N LEU A 79 34.22 6.82 9.82
CA LEU A 79 32.79 7.10 9.87
C LEU A 79 32.33 7.13 11.33
N ASP A 80 31.97 8.32 11.82
CA ASP A 80 31.33 8.49 13.12
C ASP A 80 29.83 8.19 12.99
N LEU A 81 29.40 7.11 13.65
CA LEU A 81 28.01 6.65 13.68
C LEU A 81 27.29 7.08 14.95
N THR A 82 27.77 8.13 15.63
CA THR A 82 27.09 8.70 16.79
C THR A 82 26.04 9.71 16.37
N VAL A 83 24.85 9.58 16.95
CA VAL A 83 23.78 10.58 16.85
C VAL A 83 23.43 10.99 18.28
N ASN A 84 23.51 12.29 18.59
CA ASN A 84 23.28 12.82 19.95
C ASN A 84 24.13 12.14 21.04
N ASN A 85 25.42 11.91 20.77
CA ASN A 85 26.37 11.24 21.68
C ASN A 85 25.99 9.79 22.07
N LYS A 86 25.14 9.13 21.29
CA LYS A 86 24.79 7.71 21.48
C LYS A 86 25.22 6.90 20.25
N PRO A 87 25.91 5.77 20.43
CA PRO A 87 26.26 4.89 19.32
C PRO A 87 25.00 4.23 18.73
N CYS A 88 24.79 4.37 17.41
CA CYS A 88 23.59 3.89 16.71
C CYS A 88 23.45 2.35 16.63
N PHE A 89 24.41 1.56 17.12
CA PHE A 89 24.40 0.10 16.96
C PHE A 89 23.39 -0.66 17.82
N ASN A 90 22.77 0.00 18.81
CA ASN A 90 21.85 -0.66 19.75
C ASN A 90 20.35 -0.54 19.37
N LEU A 91 20.00 0.09 18.24
CA LEU A 91 18.60 0.27 17.81
C LEU A 91 18.14 -0.73 16.75
N LEU A 92 19.04 -1.59 16.24
CA LEU A 92 18.73 -2.51 15.13
C LEU A 92 18.44 -3.96 15.57
N TRP A 93 18.68 -4.31 16.85
CA TRP A 93 18.66 -5.72 17.30
C TRP A 93 17.64 -6.03 18.40
N GLU A 94 16.79 -5.10 18.79
CA GLU A 94 15.71 -5.36 19.76
C GLU A 94 14.39 -4.87 19.18
N GLU A 95 13.67 -5.77 18.50
CA GLU A 95 12.21 -5.89 18.41
C GLU A 95 11.84 -7.05 17.45
N GLU A 96 12.12 -8.28 17.88
CA GLU A 96 11.34 -9.48 17.53
C GLU A 96 11.12 -10.24 18.86
N ASP A 97 10.33 -9.64 19.74
CA ASP A 97 9.71 -10.34 20.88
C ASP A 97 8.32 -10.75 20.38
N ASP A 98 8.29 -11.86 19.63
CA ASP A 98 7.04 -12.54 19.27
C ASP A 98 6.41 -13.05 20.57
N GLU A 99 5.33 -12.38 20.97
CA GLU A 99 4.39 -12.87 21.98
C GLU A 99 3.81 -14.24 21.54
N GLU A 100 3.62 -15.12 22.53
CA GLU A 100 2.72 -16.30 22.57
C GLU A 100 3.30 -17.69 22.21
N ASP A 101 3.80 -18.38 23.25
CA ASP A 101 3.26 -19.67 23.74
C ASP A 101 3.39 -19.76 25.29
#